data_AF-A0AAW4CVC9-F1
#
_entry.id   AF-A0AAW4CVC9-F1
#
_cell.length_a   1.000
_cell.length_b   1.000
_cell.length_c   1.000
_cell.angle_alpha   90.00
_cell.angle_beta   90.00
_cell.angle_gamma   90.00
#
_symmetry.space_group_name_H-M   'P 1'
#
loop_
_entity.id
_entity.type
_entity.pdbx_description
1 polymer ?
#
loop_
_entity_poly.entity_id
_entity_poly.type
_entity_poly.pdbx_seq_one_letter_code
_entity_poly.pdbx_strand_id
1 'polypeptide(L)' 'MTGTNLPVMSIQEWRQLLNDTQALLHAPKKHHRELLHHAYALRDRHAVDSGTLADMLELADEALMYAHSVQADQQW' A
#
# COMPACT_ATOMS: atom_id res chain seq x y z
N MET A 1 15.21 1.19 28.46
CA MET A 1 14.46 1.92 27.43
C MET A 1 14.94 1.45 26.05
N THR A 2 14.45 0.32 25.57
CA THR A 2 14.70 -0.13 24.20
C THR A 2 13.43 0.12 23.42
N GLY A 3 13.30 1.35 22.91
CA GLY A 3 12.29 1.65 21.89
C GLY A 3 12.63 0.78 20.69
N THR A 4 11.87 -0.27 20.47
CA THR A 4 11.92 -1.10 19.27
C THR A 4 11.70 -0.19 18.07
N ASN A 5 12.79 0.30 17.47
CA ASN A 5 12.77 0.88 16.15
C ASN A 5 12.55 -0.28 15.17
N LEU A 6 11.30 -0.77 15.10
CA LEU A 6 10.90 -1.66 14.03
C LEU A 6 11.28 -0.98 12.72
N PRO A 7 11.97 -1.68 11.79
CA PRO A 7 12.31 -1.10 10.51
C PRO A 7 11.01 -0.65 9.85
N VAL A 8 10.88 0.65 9.61
CA VAL A 8 9.81 1.16 8.75
C VAL A 8 10.11 0.65 7.35
N MET A 9 9.10 0.10 6.70
CA MET A 9 9.19 -0.30 5.31
C MET A 9 9.61 0.90 4.47
N SER A 10 10.62 0.73 3.62
CA SER A 10 11.12 1.79 2.75
C SER A 10 10.13 2.09 1.61
N ILE A 11 10.24 3.25 0.97
CA ILE A 11 9.41 3.58 -0.21
C ILE A 11 9.53 2.51 -1.31
N GLN A 12 10.72 1.95 -1.48
CA GLN A 12 10.96 0.88 -2.46
C GLN A 12 10.24 -0.42 -2.08
N GLU A 13 10.26 -0.80 -0.81
CA GLU A 13 9.52 -1.96 -0.31
C GLU A 13 8.01 -1.75 -0.40
N TRP A 14 7.52 -0.54 -0.10
CA TRP A 14 6.12 -0.17 -0.31
C TRP A 14 5.71 -0.32 -1.79
N ARG A 15 6.58 0.08 -2.72
CA ARG A 15 6.37 -0.12 -4.16
C ARG A 15 6.40 -1.59 -4.57
N GLN A 16 7.21 -2.42 -3.93
CA GLN A 16 7.17 -3.87 -4.15
C GLN A 16 5.83 -4.44 -3.70
N LEU A 17 5.32 -4.02 -2.53
CA LEU A 17 4.00 -4.39 -2.05
C LEU A 17 2.89 -3.93 -3.00
N LEU A 18 2.98 -2.72 -3.54
CA LEU A 18 2.03 -2.20 -4.53
C LEU A 18 2.00 -3.06 -5.81
N ASN A 19 3.17 -3.52 -6.27
CA ASN A 19 3.30 -4.38 -7.45
C ASN A 19 2.98 -5.85 -7.19
N ASP A 20 2.68 -6.24 -5.94
CA ASP A 20 2.25 -7.61 -5.62
C ASP A 20 0.78 -7.81 -5.99
N THR A 21 0.55 -7.94 -7.29
CA THR A 21 -0.78 -8.12 -7.87
C THR A 21 -1.43 -9.43 -7.39
N GLN A 22 -0.64 -10.45 -7.04
CA GLN A 22 -1.18 -11.72 -6.54
C GLN A 22 -1.77 -11.54 -5.13
N ALA A 23 -1.04 -10.90 -4.22
CA ALA A 23 -1.54 -10.59 -2.87
C ALA A 23 -2.74 -9.63 -2.93
N LEU A 24 -2.68 -8.64 -3.83
CA LEU A 24 -3.76 -7.71 -4.10
C LEU A 24 -5.04 -8.43 -4.57
N LEU A 25 -4.95 -9.35 -5.54
CA LEU A 25 -6.12 -10.08 -6.04
C LEU A 25 -6.66 -11.12 -5.04
N HIS A 26 -5.79 -11.69 -4.21
CA HIS A 26 -6.19 -12.63 -3.16
C HIS A 26 -6.99 -11.94 -2.05
N ALA A 27 -6.53 -10.78 -1.58
CA ALA A 27 -7.13 -10.07 -0.44
C ALA A 27 -7.12 -8.54 -0.63
N PRO A 28 -7.88 -7.98 -1.60
CA PRO A 28 -7.74 -6.60 -2.05
C PRO A 28 -7.93 -5.57 -0.94
N LYS A 29 -8.97 -5.74 -0.11
CA LYS A 29 -9.25 -4.84 1.01
C LYS A 29 -8.16 -4.87 2.09
N LYS A 30 -7.59 -6.04 2.35
CA LYS A 30 -6.51 -6.20 3.34
C LYS A 30 -5.23 -5.58 2.80
N HIS A 31 -4.88 -5.89 1.55
CA HIS A 31 -3.71 -5.37 0.86
C HIS A 31 -3.72 -3.85 0.76
N HIS A 32 -4.85 -3.26 0.36
CA HIS A 32 -5.04 -1.81 0.33
C HIS A 32 -4.83 -1.19 1.71
N ARG A 33 -5.42 -1.76 2.77
CA ARG A 33 -5.22 -1.26 4.14
C ARG A 33 -3.75 -1.35 4.59
N GLU A 34 -3.01 -2.36 4.18
CA GLU A 34 -1.57 -2.47 4.44
C GLU A 34 -0.79 -1.38 3.68
N LEU A 35 -1.12 -1.10 2.42
CA LEU A 35 -0.52 0.01 1.65
C LEU A 35 -0.74 1.35 2.34
N LEU A 36 -1.97 1.65 2.78
CA LEU A 36 -2.28 2.89 3.51
C LEU A 36 -1.48 2.97 4.82
N HIS A 37 -1.45 1.88 5.61
CA HIS A 37 -0.75 1.85 6.88
C HIS A 37 0.74 2.21 6.74
N HIS A 38 1.41 1.63 5.74
CA HIS A 38 2.82 1.88 5.49
C HIS A 38 3.06 3.27 4.90
N ALA A 39 2.16 3.79 4.05
CA ALA A 39 2.24 5.16 3.54
C ALA A 39 2.14 6.19 4.68
N TYR A 40 1.21 6.01 5.62
CA TYR A 40 1.12 6.85 6.82
C TYR A 40 2.33 6.68 7.76
N ALA A 41 2.88 5.48 7.91
CA ALA A 41 4.08 5.26 8.72
C ALA A 41 5.32 5.95 8.12
N LEU A 42 5.46 5.93 6.79
CA LEU A 42 6.50 6.67 6.07
C LEU A 42 6.34 8.18 6.28
N ARG A 43 5.11 8.67 6.27
CA ARG A 43 4.81 10.07 6.53
C ARG A 43 5.13 10.49 7.96
N ASP A 44 4.73 9.70 8.93
CA ASP A 44 4.94 9.94 10.36
C ASP A 44 6.43 10.08 10.69
N ARG A 45 7.27 9.31 9.99
CA ARG A 45 8.74 9.42 10.09
C ARG A 45 9.37 10.49 9.19
N HIS A 46 8.56 11.35 8.56
CA HIS A 46 9.02 12.37 7.61
C HIS A 46 9.84 11.82 6.43
N ALA A 47 9.70 10.53 6.10
CA ALA A 47 10.36 9.91 4.96
C ALA A 47 9.72 10.30 3.62
N VAL A 48 8.45 10.73 3.65
CA VAL A 48 7.70 11.26 2.51
C VAL A 48 7.00 12.57 2.87
N ASP A 49 6.94 13.49 1.90
CA ASP A 49 6.21 14.74 2.01
C ASP A 49 4.68 14.56 1.76
N SER A 50 3.92 15.64 1.86
CA SER A 50 2.44 15.59 1.76
C SER A 50 1.99 15.19 0.37
N GLY A 51 2.71 15.64 -0.66
CA GLY A 51 2.42 15.33 -2.05
C GLY A 51 2.70 13.87 -2.30
N THR A 52 3.90 13.42 -1.96
CA THR A 52 4.28 12.01 -2.09
C THR A 52 3.32 11.08 -1.34
N LEU A 53 2.85 11.46 -0.14
CA LEU A 53 1.82 10.69 0.55
C LEU A 53 0.52 10.63 -0.27
N ALA A 54 0.03 11.76 -0.79
CA ALA A 54 -1.19 11.79 -1.59
C ALA A 54 -1.08 10.89 -2.84
N ASP A 55 0.05 10.97 -3.57
CA ASP A 55 0.36 10.07 -4.69
C ASP A 55 0.33 8.59 -4.26
N MET A 56 0.89 8.25 -3.10
CA MET A 56 0.89 6.88 -2.59
C MET A 56 -0.52 6.38 -2.25
N LEU A 57 -1.38 7.25 -1.71
CA LEU A 57 -2.78 6.90 -1.41
C LEU A 57 -3.56 6.68 -2.70
N GLU A 58 -3.39 7.56 -3.70
CA GLU A 58 -4.01 7.45 -5.01
C GLU A 58 -3.64 6.12 -5.69
N LEU A 59 -2.35 5.77 -5.73
CA LEU A 59 -1.88 4.48 -6.27
C LEU A 59 -2.49 3.28 -5.53
N ALA A 60 -2.67 3.38 -4.21
CA ALA A 60 -3.29 2.30 -3.43
C ALA A 60 -4.79 2.14 -3.75
N ASP A 61 -5.51 3.24 -3.97
CA ASP A 61 -6.91 3.23 -4.41
C ASP A 61 -7.06 2.70 -5.84
N GLU A 62 -6.16 3.11 -6.75
CA GLU A 62 -6.11 2.57 -8.12
C GLU A 62 -5.89 1.06 -8.12
N ALA A 63 -4.96 0.56 -7.30
CA ALA A 63 -4.72 -0.87 -7.14
C ALA A 63 -5.97 -1.61 -6.64
N LEU A 64 -6.70 -1.04 -5.67
CA LEU A 64 -7.95 -1.62 -5.17
C LEU A 64 -9.04 -1.68 -6.25
N MET A 65 -9.19 -0.61 -7.03
CA MET A 65 -10.15 -0.54 -8.14
C MET A 65 -9.80 -1.53 -9.26
N TYR A 66 -8.51 -1.68 -9.59
CA TYR A 66 -8.03 -2.71 -10.50
C TYR A 66 -8.41 -4.10 -9.99
N ALA A 67 -8.14 -4.39 -8.72
CA ALA A 67 -8.44 -5.69 -8.13
C ALA A 67 -9.93 -6.02 -8.17
N HIS A 68 -10.79 -5.06 -7.84
CA HIS A 68 -12.24 -5.22 -7.96
C HIS A 68 -12.69 -5.46 -9.40
N SER A 69 -12.06 -4.79 -10.38
CA SER A 69 -12.38 -4.96 -11.79
C SER A 69 -12.01 -6.35 -12.29
N VAL A 70 -10.82 -6.85 -11.94
CA VAL A 70 -10.37 -8.21 -12.27
C VAL A 70 -11.24 -9.27 -11.58
N GLN A 71 -11.56 -9.08 -10.30
CA GLN A 71 -12.44 -10.00 -9.59
C GLN A 71 -13.85 -10.03 -10.18
N ALA A 72 -14.37 -8.89 -10.65
CA ALA A 72 -15.66 -8.83 -11.33
C ALA A 72 -15.65 -9.56 -12.68
N ASP A 73 -14.56 -9.43 -13.46
CA ASP A 73 -14.35 -10.12 -14.73
C ASP A 73 -14.24 -11.64 -14.56
N GLN A 74 -13.61 -12.11 -13.48
CA GLN A 74 -13.47 -13.53 -13.14
C GLN A 74 -14.77 -14.22 -12.67
N GLN A 75 -15.87 -13.49 -12.48
CA GLN A 75 -17.15 -14.02 -11.99
C GLN A 75 -18.18 -14.28 -13.11
N TRP A 76 -17.76 -14.24 -14.39
CA TRP A 76 -18.54 -14.64 -15.57
C TRP A 76 -18.00 -15.94 -16.19
#